data_AF-A0A1I2RT72-F1
#
_entry.id   AF-A0A1I2RT72-F1
#
_cell.length_a   1.000
_cell.length_b   1.000
_cell.length_c   1.000
_cell.angle_alpha   90.00
_cell.angle_beta   90.00
_cell.angle_gamma   90.00
#
_symmetry.space_group_name_H-M   'P 1'
#
loop_
_entity.id
_entity.type
_entity.pdbx_description
1 polymer ?
#
loop_
_entity_poly.entity_id
_entity_poly.type
_entity_poly.pdbx_seq_one_letter_code
_entity_poly.pdbx_strand_id
1 'polypeptide(L)'
;MIKRKHNKILLLAIIISCVFALTSCIVDRITLFCIKNCTNDTLLIELTDSDTLDNWMYWGKHPEDTMRPIVQEDTTWVYIHGEKVIIDNFFYALPDSTVFASPHVFNINDTCYIYAIKWQVATRFPPEEIRAKKLYDRRAVTKRDFHDRLFEYRATDKSSPSH
;
A
#
# COMPACT_ATOMS: atom_id res chain seq x y z
N MET A 1 52.40 -4.74 36.20
CA MET A 1 52.13 -3.83 35.05
C MET A 1 51.36 -4.49 33.90
N ILE A 2 51.59 -5.77 33.58
CA ILE A 2 51.03 -6.48 32.41
C ILE A 2 49.49 -6.69 32.47
N LYS A 3 48.92 -7.05 33.63
CA LYS A 3 47.46 -7.20 33.82
C LYS A 3 46.67 -5.92 33.53
N ARG A 4 47.19 -4.76 33.95
CA ARG A 4 46.54 -3.45 33.77
C ARG A 4 46.51 -3.00 32.30
N LYS A 5 47.46 -3.48 31.49
CA LYS A 5 47.52 -3.22 30.04
C LYS A 5 46.53 -4.11 29.26
N HIS A 6 46.40 -5.37 29.65
CA HIS A 6 45.40 -6.30 29.09
C HIS A 6 43.96 -5.85 29.38
N ASN A 7 43.66 -5.37 30.60
CA ASN A 7 42.34 -4.86 30.93
C ASN A 7 41.95 -3.61 30.12
N LYS A 8 42.92 -2.75 29.78
CA LYS A 8 42.69 -1.58 28.92
C LYS A 8 42.43 -1.97 27.47
N ILE A 9 43.13 -2.99 26.96
CA ILE A 9 42.93 -3.51 25.61
C ILE A 9 41.56 -4.19 25.50
N LEU A 10 41.17 -4.98 26.51
CA LEU A 10 39.86 -5.62 26.58
C LEU A 10 38.73 -4.59 26.62
N LEU A 11 38.88 -3.52 27.43
CA LEU A 11 37.91 -2.43 27.48
C LEU A 11 37.77 -1.72 26.12
N LEU A 12 38.89 -1.45 25.45
CA LEU A 12 38.89 -0.82 24.12
C LEU A 12 38.20 -1.72 23.08
N ALA A 13 38.45 -3.02 23.12
CA ALA A 13 37.82 -3.99 22.23
C ALA A 13 36.29 -4.07 22.44
N ILE A 14 35.84 -4.01 23.69
CA ILE A 14 34.40 -3.97 24.02
C ILE A 14 33.77 -2.68 23.48
N ILE A 15 34.41 -1.52 23.68
CA ILE A 15 33.90 -0.24 23.18
C ILE A 15 33.80 -0.26 21.65
N ILE A 16 34.82 -0.74 20.95
CA ILE A 16 34.81 -0.86 19.49
C ILE A 16 33.68 -1.79 19.03
N SER A 17 33.54 -2.96 19.65
CA SER A 17 32.47 -3.91 19.33
C SER A 17 31.07 -3.31 19.56
N CYS A 18 30.86 -2.59 20.66
CA CYS A 18 29.61 -1.88 20.93
C CYS A 18 29.31 -0.80 19.88
N VAL A 19 30.31 -0.01 19.47
CA VAL A 19 30.14 1.01 18.43
C VAL A 19 29.81 0.38 17.08
N PHE A 20 30.46 -0.73 16.71
CA PHE A 20 30.13 -1.48 15.49
C PHE A 20 28.70 -2.05 15.54
N ALA A 21 28.29 -2.64 16.67
CA ALA A 21 26.94 -3.18 16.84
C ALA A 21 25.84 -2.10 16.78
N LEU A 22 26.12 -0.89 17.29
CA LEU A 22 25.18 0.23 17.24
C LEU A 22 25.11 0.89 15.86
N THR A 23 26.17 0.79 15.06
CA THR A 23 26.23 1.37 13.70
C THR A 23 25.83 0.37 12.61
N SER A 24 25.80 -0.93 12.90
CA SER A 24 25.38 -1.98 11.96
C SER A 24 23.86 -2.10 11.77
N CYS A 25 23.05 -1.32 12.49
CA CYS A 25 21.61 -1.23 12.24
C CYS A 25 21.35 -0.44 10.95
N ILE A 26 21.46 -1.12 9.81
CA ILE A 26 20.81 -0.68 8.57
C ILE A 26 19.31 -0.89 8.79
N VAL A 27 18.62 0.16 9.23
CA VAL A 27 17.16 0.20 9.15
C VAL A 27 16.83 0.23 7.67
N ASP A 28 16.29 -0.87 7.16
CA ASP A 28 15.80 -0.94 5.79
C ASP A 28 14.65 0.07 5.65
N ARG A 29 14.94 1.25 5.10
CA ARG A 29 13.94 2.31 4.94
C ARG A 29 13.12 2.00 3.70
N ILE A 30 12.23 1.03 3.81
CA ILE A 30 11.20 0.83 2.80
C ILE A 30 10.39 2.12 2.74
N THR A 31 10.51 2.79 1.60
CA THR A 31 9.96 4.12 1.37
C THR A 31 8.62 3.94 0.66
N LEU A 32 7.53 3.94 1.42
CA LEU A 32 6.18 3.70 0.91
C LEU A 32 5.60 4.96 0.23
N PHE A 33 4.81 4.74 -0.81
CA PHE A 33 3.92 5.75 -1.36
C PHE A 33 2.56 5.67 -0.66
N CYS A 34 1.85 6.80 -0.63
CA CYS A 34 0.60 6.94 0.07
C CYS A 34 -0.44 7.59 -0.84
N ILE A 35 -1.69 7.15 -0.75
CA ILE A 35 -2.82 7.80 -1.41
C ILE A 35 -3.83 8.22 -0.36
N LYS A 36 -4.11 9.52 -0.29
CA LYS A 36 -5.13 10.08 0.61
C LYS A 36 -6.47 10.15 -0.11
N ASN A 37 -7.51 9.59 0.48
CA ASN A 37 -8.87 9.76 0.03
C ASN A 37 -9.42 11.12 0.49
N CYS A 38 -9.40 12.11 -0.39
CA CYS A 38 -9.96 13.44 -0.15
C CYS A 38 -11.43 13.55 -0.59
N THR A 39 -12.15 12.42 -0.67
CA THR A 39 -13.59 12.36 -0.99
C THR A 39 -14.43 12.02 0.24
N ASN A 40 -15.74 12.21 0.14
CA ASN A 40 -16.68 11.82 1.20
C ASN A 40 -17.12 10.35 1.12
N ASP A 41 -16.73 9.64 0.07
CA ASP A 41 -17.06 8.23 -0.12
C ASP A 41 -15.96 7.34 0.48
N THR A 42 -16.35 6.17 0.99
CA THR A 42 -15.39 5.08 1.23
C THR A 42 -14.97 4.49 -0.11
N LEU A 43 -13.66 4.39 -0.34
CA LEU A 43 -13.07 3.90 -1.57
C LEU A 43 -12.22 2.65 -1.33
N LEU A 44 -12.16 1.80 -2.34
CA LEU A 44 -11.10 0.83 -2.53
C LEU A 44 -10.14 1.40 -3.57
N ILE A 45 -8.90 1.69 -3.18
CA ILE A 45 -7.92 2.41 -3.98
C ILE A 45 -6.69 1.52 -4.20
N GLU A 46 -6.39 1.16 -5.44
CA GLU A 46 -5.20 0.41 -5.83
C GLU A 46 -4.25 1.30 -6.63
N LEU A 47 -2.94 1.17 -6.40
CA LEU A 47 -1.89 1.72 -7.25
C LEU A 47 -1.10 0.56 -7.87
N THR A 48 -1.11 0.47 -9.20
CA THR A 48 -0.49 -0.63 -9.95
C THR A 48 0.21 -0.11 -11.20
N ASP A 49 1.23 -0.82 -11.68
CA ASP A 49 1.87 -0.56 -12.98
C ASP A 49 1.06 -1.15 -14.16
N SER A 50 0.04 -1.97 -13.87
CA SER A 50 -0.90 -2.52 -14.84
C SER A 50 -1.89 -1.47 -15.36
N ASP A 51 -2.01 -1.37 -16.68
CA ASP A 51 -2.98 -0.51 -17.35
C ASP A 51 -4.43 -1.04 -17.31
N THR A 52 -4.62 -2.19 -16.65
CA THR A 52 -5.92 -2.81 -16.35
C THR A 52 -6.08 -3.09 -14.86
N LEU A 53 -7.32 -3.05 -14.37
CA LEU A 53 -7.64 -3.42 -12.99
C LEU A 53 -7.42 -4.93 -12.81
N ASP A 54 -6.50 -5.30 -11.93
CA ASP A 54 -6.00 -6.66 -11.83
C ASP A 54 -6.94 -7.59 -11.01
N ASN A 55 -6.78 -8.91 -11.18
CA ASN A 55 -7.68 -9.95 -10.66
C ASN A 55 -7.33 -10.42 -9.25
N TRP A 56 -6.17 -10.05 -8.72
CA TRP A 56 -5.60 -10.59 -7.50
C TRP A 56 -6.24 -10.08 -6.20
N MET A 57 -6.92 -8.94 -6.27
CA MET A 57 -7.51 -8.30 -5.09
C MET A 57 -8.77 -9.05 -4.64
N TYR A 58 -8.83 -9.48 -3.38
CA TYR A 58 -10.04 -10.06 -2.79
C TYR A 58 -10.94 -8.97 -2.24
N TRP A 59 -12.03 -8.70 -2.95
CA TRP A 59 -12.93 -7.57 -2.68
C TRP A 59 -14.00 -7.85 -1.60
N GLY A 60 -13.86 -8.93 -0.81
CA GLY A 60 -14.95 -9.38 0.09
C GLY A 60 -16.13 -9.91 -0.73
N LYS A 61 -15.88 -11.01 -1.44
CA LYS A 61 -16.76 -11.58 -2.48
C LYS A 61 -18.15 -12.00 -1.96
N HIS A 62 -18.29 -12.22 -0.65
CA HIS A 62 -19.51 -12.74 -0.04
C HIS A 62 -20.01 -11.86 1.12
N PRO A 63 -21.32 -11.50 1.18
CA PRO A 63 -21.87 -10.69 2.27
C PRO A 63 -21.84 -11.40 3.63
N GLU A 64 -21.74 -12.73 3.64
CA GLU A 64 -21.49 -13.59 4.80
C GLU A 64 -20.02 -13.62 5.25
N ASP A 65 -19.09 -13.08 4.46
CA ASP A 65 -17.70 -12.95 4.87
C ASP A 65 -17.65 -11.98 6.04
N THR A 66 -17.25 -12.49 7.20
CA THR A 66 -16.89 -11.65 8.33
C THR A 66 -15.55 -10.99 7.99
N MET A 67 -15.59 -9.91 7.21
CA MET A 67 -14.54 -8.90 7.25
C MET A 67 -14.61 -8.24 8.64
N ARG A 68 -14.15 -8.98 9.65
CA ARG A 68 -13.71 -8.38 10.89
C ARG A 68 -12.63 -7.36 10.49
N PRO A 69 -12.49 -6.23 11.18
CA PRO A 69 -11.34 -5.38 10.98
C PRO A 69 -10.14 -6.20 11.46
N ILE A 70 -9.55 -6.99 10.56
CA ILE A 70 -8.18 -7.45 10.71
C ILE A 70 -7.43 -6.13 10.84
N VAL A 71 -6.76 -6.00 11.97
CA VAL A 71 -6.08 -4.79 12.44
C VAL A 71 -5.57 -4.00 11.25
N GLN A 72 -5.91 -2.71 11.20
CA GLN A 72 -5.85 -1.78 10.07
C GLN A 72 -4.47 -1.66 9.38
N GLU A 73 -3.49 -2.42 9.86
CA GLU A 73 -2.05 -2.32 9.63
C GLU A 73 -1.45 -3.62 9.03
N ASP A 74 -2.17 -4.75 9.00
CA ASP A 74 -1.60 -6.05 8.60
C ASP A 74 -2.19 -6.62 7.30
N THR A 75 -1.33 -6.89 6.31
CA THR A 75 -1.65 -7.77 5.18
C THR A 75 -1.71 -9.21 5.65
N THR A 76 -2.85 -9.87 5.45
CA THR A 76 -2.97 -11.32 5.68
C THR A 76 -3.27 -12.02 4.37
N TRP A 77 -2.58 -13.12 4.10
CA TRP A 77 -2.90 -14.01 2.99
C TRP A 77 -3.50 -15.29 3.56
N VAL A 78 -4.65 -15.68 3.03
CA VAL A 78 -5.35 -16.90 3.40
C VAL A 78 -5.49 -17.79 2.16
N TYR A 79 -5.65 -19.09 2.36
CA TYR A 79 -6.02 -19.99 1.28
C TYR A 79 -7.49 -20.33 1.39
N ILE A 80 -8.28 -19.95 0.38
CA ILE A 80 -9.69 -20.30 0.28
C ILE A 80 -9.82 -21.30 -0.86
N HIS A 81 -10.26 -22.52 -0.55
CA HIS A 81 -10.38 -23.62 -1.54
C HIS A 81 -9.09 -23.93 -2.33
N GLY A 82 -7.91 -23.72 -1.73
CA GLY A 82 -6.62 -23.96 -2.38
C GLY A 82 -6.11 -22.80 -3.24
N GLU A 83 -6.91 -21.74 -3.42
CA GLU A 83 -6.47 -20.51 -4.06
C GLU A 83 -5.89 -19.55 -2.99
N LYS A 84 -4.72 -18.97 -3.28
CA LYS A 84 -4.15 -17.93 -2.42
C LYS A 84 -4.97 -16.65 -2.59
N VAL A 85 -5.55 -16.18 -1.50
CA VAL A 85 -6.34 -14.97 -1.40
C VAL A 85 -5.58 -13.98 -0.53
N ILE A 86 -5.21 -12.84 -1.08
CA ILE A 86 -4.58 -11.76 -0.32
C ILE A 86 -5.69 -10.86 0.20
N ILE A 87 -5.88 -10.85 1.52
CA ILE A 87 -6.75 -9.91 2.22
C ILE A 87 -5.87 -8.76 2.63
N ASP A 88 -5.79 -7.77 1.74
CA ASP A 88 -4.98 -6.60 1.98
C ASP A 88 -5.87 -5.43 2.41
N ASN A 89 -5.65 -4.92 3.61
CA ASN A 89 -6.36 -3.75 4.11
C ASN A 89 -5.79 -2.44 3.49
N PHE A 90 -4.67 -2.53 2.77
CA PHE A 90 -4.02 -1.39 2.10
C PHE A 90 -4.82 -0.77 0.96
N PHE A 91 -6.02 -1.27 0.65
CA PHE A 91 -6.85 -0.68 -0.40
C PHE A 91 -8.05 0.07 0.16
N TYR A 92 -8.43 -0.17 1.41
CA TYR A 92 -9.65 0.40 1.99
C TYR A 92 -9.40 1.79 2.59
N ALA A 93 -9.88 2.81 1.89
CA ALA A 93 -9.76 4.21 2.28
C ALA A 93 -11.11 4.79 2.74
N LEU A 94 -11.23 5.06 4.04
CA LEU A 94 -12.29 5.89 4.59
C LEU A 94 -12.13 7.35 4.11
N PRO A 95 -13.18 8.19 4.23
CA PRO A 95 -13.04 9.63 4.00
C PRO A 95 -11.90 10.23 4.83
N ASP A 96 -11.07 11.05 4.19
CA ASP A 96 -9.89 11.70 4.77
C ASP A 96 -8.78 10.75 5.29
N SER A 97 -8.88 9.44 5.03
CA SER A 97 -7.86 8.46 5.40
C SER A 97 -6.84 8.25 4.29
N THR A 98 -5.72 7.62 4.65
CA THR A 98 -4.63 7.30 3.72
C THR A 98 -4.47 5.80 3.59
N VAL A 99 -4.19 5.34 2.38
CA VAL A 99 -3.76 3.97 2.09
C VAL A 99 -2.32 3.93 1.64
N PHE A 100 -1.62 2.86 1.99
CA PHE A 100 -0.25 2.63 1.54
C PHE A 100 -0.25 1.92 0.20
N ALA A 101 0.69 2.30 -0.65
CA ALA A 101 0.95 1.65 -1.92
C ALA A 101 2.36 1.05 -1.92
N SER A 102 2.53 0.02 -2.76
CA SER A 102 3.81 -0.67 -2.91
C SER A 102 4.95 0.32 -3.21
N PRO A 103 6.09 0.21 -2.50
CA PRO A 103 7.25 1.08 -2.72
C PRO A 103 7.89 0.83 -4.09
N HIS A 104 7.55 -0.28 -4.75
CA HIS A 104 8.17 -0.76 -5.98
C HIS A 104 7.36 -0.49 -7.23
N VAL A 105 6.18 0.13 -7.12
CA VAL A 105 5.28 0.32 -8.26
C VAL A 105 5.91 1.15 -9.38
N PHE A 106 6.81 2.08 -9.04
CA PHE A 106 7.56 2.90 -10.00
C PHE A 106 8.95 2.33 -10.37
N ASN A 107 9.27 1.09 -9.99
CA ASN A 107 10.59 0.52 -10.30
C ASN A 107 10.72 0.12 -11.78
N ILE A 108 9.61 -0.29 -12.39
CA ILE A 108 9.58 -0.83 -13.75
C ILE A 108 9.11 0.24 -14.74
N ASN A 109 8.03 0.94 -14.39
CA ASN A 109 7.41 1.96 -15.23
C ASN A 109 7.35 3.30 -14.51
N ASP A 110 7.64 4.39 -15.25
CA ASP A 110 7.49 5.76 -14.74
C ASP A 110 6.01 6.18 -14.60
N THR A 111 5.13 5.52 -15.35
CA THR A 111 3.68 5.73 -15.32
C THR A 111 3.01 4.51 -14.69
N CYS A 112 2.17 4.78 -13.69
CA CYS A 112 1.34 3.81 -13.00
C CYS A 112 -0.12 4.28 -13.02
N TYR A 113 -1.01 3.47 -12.49
CA TYR A 113 -2.43 3.69 -12.53
C TYR A 113 -3.03 3.58 -11.13
N ILE A 114 -3.78 4.60 -10.73
CA ILE A 114 -4.66 4.56 -9.57
C ILE A 114 -6.04 4.12 -10.03
N TYR A 115 -6.53 3.02 -9.47
CA TYR A 115 -7.92 2.61 -9.59
C TYR A 115 -8.66 2.91 -8.30
N ALA A 116 -9.82 3.56 -8.39
CA ALA A 116 -10.63 3.86 -7.23
C ALA A 116 -12.08 3.40 -7.44
N ILE A 117 -12.55 2.53 -6.55
CA ILE A 117 -13.87 1.92 -6.61
C ILE A 117 -14.64 2.34 -5.36
N LYS A 118 -15.86 2.86 -5.52
CA LYS A 118 -16.70 3.15 -4.36
C LYS A 118 -17.05 1.84 -3.65
N TRP A 119 -16.96 1.80 -2.32
CA TRP A 119 -17.29 0.61 -1.54
C TRP A 119 -18.71 0.08 -1.83
N GLN A 120 -19.66 0.99 -2.03
CA GLN A 120 -21.03 0.62 -2.41
C GLN A 120 -21.13 -0.09 -3.77
N VAL A 121 -20.22 0.18 -4.70
CA VAL A 121 -20.14 -0.52 -5.99
C VAL A 121 -19.52 -1.90 -5.77
N ALA A 122 -18.41 -1.96 -5.03
CA ALA A 122 -17.71 -3.21 -4.73
C ALA A 122 -18.59 -4.25 -4.02
N THR A 123 -19.50 -3.80 -3.15
CA THR A 123 -20.44 -4.68 -2.42
C THR A 123 -21.68 -5.09 -3.24
N ARG A 124 -21.94 -4.45 -4.38
CA ARG A 124 -23.14 -4.71 -5.21
C ARG A 124 -22.85 -5.51 -6.47
N PHE A 125 -21.64 -5.42 -6.99
CA PHE A 125 -21.27 -6.02 -8.26
C PHE A 125 -20.08 -6.96 -8.09
N PRO A 126 -20.08 -8.13 -8.75
CA PRO A 126 -18.89 -8.98 -8.77
C PRO A 126 -17.73 -8.28 -9.50
N PRO A 127 -16.47 -8.59 -9.17
CA PRO A 127 -15.30 -7.95 -9.79
C PRO A 127 -15.27 -8.02 -11.33
N GLU A 128 -15.73 -9.14 -11.90
CA GLU A 128 -15.87 -9.32 -13.36
C GLU A 128 -16.76 -8.23 -13.98
N GLU A 129 -17.88 -7.93 -13.32
CA GLU A 129 -18.85 -6.94 -13.80
C GLU A 129 -18.34 -5.52 -13.58
N ILE A 130 -17.66 -5.26 -12.47
CA ILE A 130 -16.97 -3.98 -12.22
C ILE A 130 -15.95 -3.70 -13.32
N ARG A 131 -15.17 -4.70 -13.73
CA ARG A 131 -14.23 -4.60 -14.85
C ARG A 131 -14.92 -4.38 -16.18
N ALA A 132 -15.89 -5.25 -16.52
CA ALA A 132 -16.59 -5.21 -17.79
C ALA A 132 -17.35 -3.88 -18.00
N LYS A 133 -17.98 -3.36 -16.94
CA LYS A 133 -18.73 -2.09 -16.96
C LYS A 133 -17.89 -0.87 -16.60
N LYS A 134 -16.60 -1.05 -16.28
CA LYS A 134 -15.68 0.01 -15.83
C LYS A 134 -16.26 0.85 -14.68
N LEU A 135 -16.77 0.19 -13.65
CA LEU A 135 -17.40 0.83 -12.48
C LEU A 135 -16.34 1.34 -11.46
N TYR A 136 -15.31 2.01 -11.96
CA TYR A 136 -14.19 2.55 -11.20
C TYR A 136 -13.69 3.85 -11.85
N ASP A 137 -13.03 4.70 -11.08
CA ASP A 137 -12.18 5.76 -11.64
C ASP A 137 -10.79 5.18 -11.93
N ARG A 138 -10.14 5.68 -12.97
CA ARG A 138 -8.77 5.31 -13.34
C ARG A 138 -7.98 6.56 -13.63
N ARG A 139 -6.82 6.70 -12.97
CA ARG A 139 -5.90 7.82 -13.19
C ARG A 139 -4.51 7.32 -13.54
N ALA A 140 -3.99 7.78 -14.67
CA ALA A 140 -2.57 7.64 -14.93
C ALA A 140 -1.82 8.66 -14.05
N VAL A 141 -0.83 8.19 -13.32
CA VAL A 141 0.02 9.00 -12.45
C VAL A 141 1.48 8.62 -12.66
N THR A 142 2.36 9.57 -12.41
CA THR A 142 3.80 9.38 -12.38
C THR A 142 4.32 9.64 -10.98
N LYS A 143 5.57 9.24 -10.72
CA LYS A 143 6.22 9.53 -9.43
C LYS A 143 6.22 11.02 -9.06
N ARG A 144 6.19 11.93 -10.06
CA ARG A 144 6.19 13.38 -9.85
C ARG A 144 4.87 13.92 -9.32
N ASP A 145 3.77 13.19 -9.51
CA ASP A 145 2.45 13.58 -9.03
C ASP A 145 2.29 13.34 -7.52
N PHE A 146 3.25 12.65 -6.89
CA PHE A 146 3.29 12.40 -5.46
C PHE A 146 4.14 13.45 -4.75
N HIS A 147 3.51 14.32 -3.97
CA HIS A 147 4.20 15.30 -3.13
C HIS A 147 4.57 14.67 -1.79
N ASP A 148 5.86 14.65 -1.45
CA ASP A 148 6.36 13.93 -0.26
C ASP A 148 5.92 12.45 -0.18
N ARG A 149 5.75 11.83 -1.36
CA ARG A 149 5.24 10.45 -1.57
C ARG A 149 3.74 10.29 -1.29
N LEU A 150 3.01 11.39 -1.14
CA LEU A 150 1.56 11.41 -0.97
C LEU A 150 0.88 11.89 -2.26
N PHE A 151 -0.13 11.14 -2.69
CA PHE A 151 -1.05 11.57 -3.73
C PHE A 151 -2.43 11.84 -3.12
N GLU A 152 -3.00 13.02 -3.39
CA GLU A 152 -4.36 13.35 -2.94
C GLU A 152 -5.39 12.95 -3.99
N TYR A 153 -6.09 11.85 -3.72
CA TYR A 153 -7.18 11.42 -4.58
C TYR A 153 -8.44 12.23 -4.29
N ARG A 154 -8.89 13.00 -5.28
CA ARG A 154 -10.11 13.82 -5.25
C ARG A 154 -11.03 13.38 -6.37
N ALA A 155 -12.32 13.17 -6.12
CA ALA A 155 -13.25 12.82 -7.18
C ALA A 155 -13.16 13.86 -8.31
N THR A 156 -12.94 13.40 -9.54
CA THR A 156 -13.05 14.26 -10.72
C THR A 156 -14.51 14.63 -10.84
N ASP A 157 -14.81 15.93 -10.80
CA ASP A 157 -16.16 16.41 -11.10
C ASP A 157 -16.52 15.91 -12.50
N LYS A 158 -17.45 14.97 -12.59
CA LYS A 158 -18.03 14.51 -13.86
C LYS A 158 -18.96 15.60 -14.44
N SER A 159 -18.51 16.84 -14.48
CA SER A 159 -19.20 17.97 -15.11
C SER A 159 -18.25 18.69 -16.05
N SER A 160 -17.93 18.03 -17.16
CA SER A 160 -17.61 18.66 -18.44
C SER A 160 -17.68 17.59 -19.54
N PRO A 161 -18.75 17.55 -20.35
CA PRO A 161 -18.66 16.95 -21.67
C PRO A 161 -17.78 17.87 -22.52
N SER A 162 -16.59 17.41 -22.87
CA SER A 162 -15.78 18.05 -23.90
C SER A 162 -16.54 17.96 -25.23
N HIS A 163 -16.91 19.12 -25.75
CA HIS A 163 -17.35 19.35 -27.13
C HIS A 163 -16.26 19.00 -28.14
#